data_AF-A0A0S7CXN9-F1
#
_entry.id   AF-A0A0S7CXN9-F1
#
_cell.length_a   1.000
_cell.length_b   1.000
_cell.length_c   1.000
_cell.angle_alpha   90.00
_cell.angle_beta   90.00
_cell.angle_gamma   90.00
#
_symmetry.space_group_name_H-M   'P 1'
#
loop_
_entity.id
_entity.type
_entity.pdbx_description
1 polymer ?
#
loop_
_entity_poly.entity_id
_entity_poly.type
_entity_poly.pdbx_seq_one_letter_code
_entity_poly.pdbx_strand_id
1 'polypeptide(L)'
;MGFDPHEPQQQRMLAAAMKSARINVGELWLKYFSLGGEVGEYEVEAYLQGLLSLPVLQRDLLAMAANELIDTFPHGRAPYSDELGSPDGESPRKEPGSGTQELPESDSGE
;
A
#
# COMPACT_ATOMS: atom_id res chain seq x y z
N MET A 1 13.30 -12.62 33.39
CA MET A 1 13.52 -11.68 32.27
C MET A 1 14.64 -12.22 31.41
N GLY A 2 14.31 -12.87 30.29
CA GLY A 2 15.31 -13.30 29.31
C GLY A 2 15.47 -12.19 28.29
N PHE A 3 16.65 -11.57 28.26
CA PHE A 3 17.03 -10.70 27.16
C PHE A 3 16.99 -11.56 25.89
N ASP A 4 16.11 -11.22 24.94
CA ASP A 4 16.08 -11.97 23.69
C ASP A 4 17.33 -11.59 22.89
N PRO A 5 18.25 -12.53 22.61
CA PRO A 5 19.47 -12.23 21.88
C PRO A 5 19.22 -11.73 20.46
N HIS A 6 18.01 -11.91 19.93
CA HIS A 6 17.61 -11.48 18.59
C HIS A 6 16.94 -10.11 18.55
N GLU A 7 16.64 -9.51 19.70
CA GLU A 7 15.99 -8.19 19.78
C GLU A 7 16.74 -7.09 19.03
N PRO A 8 18.07 -6.93 19.20
CA PRO A 8 18.81 -5.89 18.48
C PRO A 8 18.78 -6.09 16.96
N GLN A 9 18.75 -7.35 16.49
CA GLN A 9 18.68 -7.70 15.08
C GLN A 9 17.29 -7.40 14.53
N GLN A 10 16.23 -7.83 15.23
CA GLN A 10 14.84 -7.57 14.84
C GLN A 10 14.57 -6.06 14.75
N GLN A 11 15.02 -5.30 15.76
CA GLN A 11 14.92 -3.85 15.79
C GLN A 11 15.62 -3.18 14.59
N ARG A 12 16.87 -3.58 14.31
CA ARG A 12 17.63 -3.03 13.17
C ARG A 12 16.97 -3.33 11.82
N MET A 13 16.46 -4.55 11.66
CA MET A 13 15.76 -4.95 10.44
C MET A 13 14.47 -4.16 10.26
N LEU A 14 13.69 -3.99 11.34
CA LEU A 14 12.47 -3.18 11.34
C LEU A 14 12.76 -1.73 10.95
N ALA A 15 13.76 -1.10 11.59
CA ALA A 15 14.16 0.27 11.28
C ALA A 15 14.65 0.42 9.82
N ALA A 16 15.38 -0.56 9.30
CA ALA A 16 15.81 -0.59 7.90
C ALA A 16 14.64 -0.73 6.92
N ALA A 17 13.65 -1.58 7.24
CA ALA A 17 12.45 -1.78 6.44
C ALA A 17 11.62 -0.50 6.37
N MET A 18 11.37 0.14 7.52
CA MET A 18 10.68 1.44 7.58
C MET A 18 11.37 2.50 6.74
N LYS A 19 12.70 2.62 6.85
CA LYS A 19 13.48 3.59 6.08
C LYS A 19 13.39 3.33 4.58
N SER A 20 13.41 2.06 4.17
CA SER A 20 13.34 1.68 2.75
C SER A 20 11.96 1.97 2.15
N ALA A 21 10.90 1.75 2.92
CA ALA A 21 9.52 2.01 2.50
C ALA A 21 9.02 3.43 2.82
N ARG A 22 9.87 4.29 3.38
CA ARG A 22 9.54 5.66 3.81
C ARG A 22 8.36 5.76 4.77
N ILE A 23 8.17 4.71 5.59
CA ILE A 23 7.13 4.65 6.62
C ILE A 23 7.57 5.50 7.80
N ASN A 24 6.71 6.40 8.27
CA ASN A 24 6.98 7.17 9.48
C ASN A 24 6.52 6.42 10.74
N VAL A 25 7.03 6.84 11.91
CA VAL A 25 6.73 6.18 13.19
C VAL A 25 5.23 6.22 13.52
N GLY A 26 4.54 7.31 13.20
CA GLY A 26 3.10 7.44 13.42
C GLY A 26 2.28 6.48 12.56
N GLU A 27 2.63 6.29 11.29
CA GLU A 27 1.97 5.30 10.41
C GLU A 27 2.16 3.88 10.93
N LEU A 28 3.40 3.54 11.33
CA LEU A 28 3.68 2.25 11.94
C LEU A 28 2.87 2.06 13.21
N TRP A 29 2.87 3.06 14.10
CA TRP A 29 2.16 3.01 15.37
C TRP A 29 0.65 2.87 15.17
N LEU A 30 0.04 3.63 14.27
CA LEU A 30 -1.40 3.52 13.98
C LEU A 30 -1.78 2.12 13.48
N LYS A 31 -0.94 1.54 12.61
CA LYS A 31 -1.16 0.19 12.10
C LYS A 31 -0.99 -0.85 13.21
N TYR A 32 0.09 -0.74 13.98
CA TYR A 32 0.37 -1.58 15.15
C TYR A 32 -0.75 -1.52 16.20
N PHE A 33 -1.25 -0.33 16.51
CA PHE A 33 -2.37 -0.12 17.42
C PHE A 33 -3.64 -0.83 16.93
N SER A 34 -3.89 -0.76 15.61
CA SER A 34 -5.02 -1.47 14.98
C SER A 34 -4.89 -3.00 15.06
N LEU A 35 -3.68 -3.53 15.23
CA LEU A 35 -3.41 -4.96 15.43
C LEU A 35 -3.49 -5.39 16.91
N GLY A 36 -3.87 -4.49 17.82
CA GLY A 36 -3.94 -4.76 19.26
C GLY A 36 -2.64 -4.45 20.03
N GLY A 37 -1.80 -3.57 19.46
CA GLY A 37 -0.63 -3.06 20.13
C GLY A 37 -0.94 -2.33 21.44
N GLU A 38 -0.18 -2.61 22.49
CA GLU A 38 -0.42 -2.08 23.84
C GLU A 38 0.48 -0.88 24.18
N VAL A 39 1.55 -0.63 23.42
CA VAL A 39 2.49 0.46 23.70
C VAL A 39 2.17 1.75 22.94
N GLY A 40 2.53 2.88 23.53
CA GLY A 40 2.33 4.19 22.94
C GLY A 40 3.32 4.52 21.83
N GLU A 41 3.02 5.55 21.03
CA GLU A 41 3.86 6.01 19.92
C GLU A 41 5.30 6.33 20.37
N TYR A 42 5.46 7.02 21.51
CA TYR A 42 6.78 7.35 22.06
C TYR A 42 7.56 6.12 22.54
N GLU A 43 6.88 5.07 23.00
CA GLU A 43 7.52 3.82 23.39
C GLU A 43 7.99 3.04 22.15
N VAL A 44 7.19 3.06 21.07
CA VAL A 44 7.60 2.54 19.76
C VAL A 44 8.82 3.30 19.24
N GLU A 45 8.82 4.63 19.33
CA GLU A 45 9.97 5.45 18.94
C GLU A 45 11.21 5.12 19.77
N ALA A 46 11.07 5.04 21.09
CA ALA A 46 12.16 4.67 21.99
C ALA A 46 12.70 3.26 21.68
N TYR A 47 11.83 2.30 21.35
CA TYR A 47 12.23 0.96 20.91
C TYR A 47 13.01 1.01 19.59
N LEU A 48 12.53 1.75 18.59
CA LEU A 48 13.24 1.91 17.32
C LEU A 48 14.61 2.56 17.48
N GLN A 49 14.76 3.48 18.44
CA GLN A 49 16.02 4.11 18.81
C GLN A 49 16.93 3.23 19.71
N GLY A 50 16.43 2.10 20.19
CA GLY A 50 17.17 1.18 21.08
C GLY A 50 17.28 1.68 22.52
N LEU A 51 16.42 2.64 22.90
CA LEU A 51 16.33 3.22 24.24
C LEU A 51 15.38 2.42 25.14
N LEU A 52 14.51 1.59 24.56
CA LEU A 52 13.54 0.76 25.27
C LEU A 52 13.55 -0.66 24.70
N SER A 53 13.41 -1.65 25.58
CA SER A 53 13.15 -3.04 25.19
C SER A 53 11.67 -3.37 25.30
N LEU A 54 11.15 -4.05 24.28
CA LEU A 54 9.75 -4.46 24.22
C LEU A 54 9.57 -5.97 24.35
N PRO A 55 8.44 -6.44 24.91
CA PRO A 55 8.10 -7.86 24.91
C PRO A 55 8.04 -8.43 23.49
N VAL A 56 8.40 -9.71 23.33
CA VAL A 56 8.44 -10.43 22.03
C VAL A 56 7.18 -10.18 21.20
N LEU A 57 6.00 -10.36 21.82
CA LEU A 57 4.71 -10.15 21.15
C LEU A 57 4.59 -8.74 20.54
N GLN A 58 5.01 -7.71 21.27
CA GLN A 58 4.91 -6.33 20.80
C GLN A 58 5.88 -6.06 19.64
N ARG A 59 7.08 -6.66 19.67
CA ARG A 59 8.05 -6.56 18.56
C ARG A 59 7.55 -7.27 17.30
N ASP A 60 6.88 -8.41 17.47
CA ASP A 60 6.30 -9.17 16.35
C ASP A 60 5.10 -8.44 15.73
N LEU A 61 4.27 -7.79 16.55
CA LEU A 61 3.18 -6.93 16.06
C LEU A 61 3.71 -5.72 15.30
N LEU A 62 4.81 -5.09 15.77
CA LEU A 62 5.47 -4.00 15.03
C LEU A 62 6.03 -4.49 13.68
N ALA A 63 6.63 -5.67 13.65
CA ALA A 63 7.11 -6.27 12.40
C ALA A 63 5.96 -6.57 11.43
N MET A 64 4.85 -7.11 11.93
CA MET A 64 3.64 -7.36 11.14
C MET A 64 3.05 -6.06 10.58
N ALA A 65 2.91 -5.03 11.41
CA ALA A 65 2.43 -3.73 10.99
C ALA A 65 3.30 -3.11 9.88
N ALA A 66 4.63 -3.17 10.03
CA ALA A 66 5.55 -2.68 9.02
C ALA A 66 5.41 -3.44 7.70
N ASN A 67 5.34 -4.78 7.75
CA ASN A 67 5.18 -5.60 6.54
C ASN A 67 3.87 -5.28 5.81
N GLU A 68 2.75 -5.17 6.54
CA GLU A 68 1.47 -4.82 5.92
C GLU A 68 1.48 -3.42 5.27
N LEU A 69 2.17 -2.45 5.89
CA LEU A 69 2.33 -1.12 5.30
C LEU A 69 3.18 -1.18 4.02
N ILE A 70 4.26 -1.96 4.02
CA ILE A 70 5.11 -2.18 2.85
C ILE A 70 4.30 -2.81 1.71
N ASP A 71 3.52 -3.85 2.01
CA ASP A 71 2.69 -4.56 1.03
C ASP A 71 1.54 -3.69 0.48
N THR A 72 1.10 -2.68 1.25
CA THR A 72 0.03 -1.76 0.83
C THR A 72 0.50 -0.71 -0.19
N PHE A 73 1.82 -0.46 -0.32
CA PHE A 73 2.37 0.52 -1.26
C PHE A 73 3.24 -0.07 -2.41
N PRO A 74 2.73 -0.96 -3.29
CA PRO A 74 3.54 -1.41 -4.41
C PRO A 74 3.75 -0.33 -5.47
N HIS A 75 2.71 0.38 -5.92
CA HIS A 75 2.78 1.30 -7.07
C HIS A 75 1.66 2.36 -7.04
N GLY A 76 2.03 3.65 -7.16
CA GLY A 76 1.19 4.77 -7.63
C GLY A 76 -0.21 4.95 -7.02
N ARG A 77 -0.36 5.95 -6.13
CA ARG A 77 -1.67 6.31 -5.56
C ARG A 77 -2.57 7.02 -6.58
N ALA A 78 -3.87 6.77 -6.46
CA ALA A 78 -4.94 7.27 -7.31
C ALA A 78 -5.04 8.81 -7.38
N PRO A 79 -5.51 9.34 -8.52
CA PRO A 79 -5.71 10.77 -8.75
C PRO A 79 -6.87 11.36 -7.93
N TYR A 80 -6.81 12.66 -7.68
CA TYR A 80 -7.79 13.45 -6.92
C TYR A 80 -8.93 13.98 -7.80
N SER A 81 -10.03 14.45 -7.19
CA SER A 81 -11.28 14.79 -7.90
C SER A 81 -11.18 15.96 -8.90
N ASP A 82 -10.18 16.80 -8.76
CA ASP A 82 -9.80 17.90 -9.66
C ASP A 82 -9.02 17.42 -10.90
N GLU A 83 -8.34 16.28 -10.80
CA GLU A 83 -7.73 15.57 -11.94
C GLU A 83 -8.77 14.83 -12.80
N LEU A 84 -10.03 14.78 -12.36
CA LEU A 84 -11.19 14.26 -13.10
C LEU A 84 -11.91 15.35 -13.92
N GLY A 85 -11.38 16.58 -13.95
CA GLY A 85 -12.14 17.80 -14.29
C GLY A 85 -11.69 18.64 -15.48
N SER A 86 -10.95 18.11 -16.48
CA SER A 86 -10.77 18.82 -17.76
C SER A 86 -11.55 18.12 -18.88
N PRO A 87 -12.69 18.69 -19.33
CA PRO A 87 -13.50 18.13 -20.41
C PRO A 87 -12.98 18.60 -21.76
N ASP A 88 -11.94 17.97 -22.30
CA ASP A 88 -11.58 18.13 -23.71
C ASP A 88 -11.83 16.81 -24.44
N GLY A 89 -13.13 16.50 -24.58
CA GLY A 89 -13.62 15.70 -25.68
C GLY A 89 -13.53 16.50 -26.98
N GLU A 90 -12.34 16.62 -27.53
CA GLU A 90 -12.15 16.99 -28.93
C GLU A 90 -11.26 15.92 -29.58
N SER A 91 -11.86 14.76 -29.86
CA SER A 91 -11.39 13.95 -30.99
C SER A 91 -11.78 14.72 -32.25
N PRO A 92 -10.82 15.21 -33.06
CA PRO A 92 -11.18 15.89 -34.29
C PRO A 92 -11.94 14.91 -35.19
N ARG A 93 -13.21 15.26 -35.40
CA ARG A 93 -14.15 14.68 -36.36
C ARG A 93 -13.46 14.46 -37.72
N LYS A 94 -13.43 13.22 -38.18
CA LYS A 94 -13.43 12.88 -39.61
C LYS A 94 -14.40 11.73 -39.87
N GLU A 95 -15.64 12.10 -40.16
CA GLU A 95 -16.49 11.37 -41.11
C GLU A 95 -16.61 12.25 -42.38
N PRO A 96 -17.04 11.73 -43.56
CA PRO A 96 -17.66 10.43 -43.84
C PRO A 96 -17.13 9.71 -45.09
N GLY A 97 -17.41 8.41 -45.19
CA GLY A 97 -17.23 7.59 -46.40
C GLY A 97 -18.37 6.60 -46.54
N SER A 98 -19.48 7.08 -47.10
CA SER A 98 -20.74 6.41 -47.38
C SER A 98 -20.62 5.19 -48.30
N GLY A 99 -21.51 4.20 -48.13
CA GLY A 99 -21.76 3.11 -49.08
C GLY A 99 -22.24 1.84 -48.39
N THR A 100 -23.47 1.84 -47.86
CA THR A 100 -24.67 1.24 -48.49
C THR A 100 -24.77 -0.27 -48.28
N GLN A 101 -25.87 -0.63 -47.62
CA GLN A 101 -26.40 -1.95 -47.29
C GLN A 101 -26.53 -2.87 -48.52
N GLU A 102 -26.45 -4.18 -48.31
CA GLU A 102 -27.57 -5.10 -48.57
C GLU A 102 -27.28 -6.51 -47.98
N LEU A 103 -28.24 -7.00 -47.18
CA LEU A 103 -28.48 -8.40 -46.81
C LEU A 103 -29.72 -8.85 -47.61
N PRO A 104 -30.16 -10.12 -47.60
CA PRO A 104 -29.48 -11.42 -47.44
C PRO A 104 -29.92 -12.40 -48.55
N GLU A 105 -29.32 -13.60 -48.67
CA GLU A 105 -30.07 -14.72 -49.25
C GLU A 105 -29.75 -16.04 -48.52
N SER A 106 -30.82 -16.60 -47.96
CA SER A 106 -30.92 -17.99 -47.52
C SER A 106 -30.87 -18.90 -48.74
N ASP A 107 -30.19 -20.04 -48.63
CA ASP A 107 -30.66 -21.23 -49.35
C ASP A 107 -30.43 -22.49 -48.52
N SER A 108 -31.45 -23.34 -48.58
CA SER A 108 -31.65 -24.60 -47.88
C SER A 108 -31.75 -25.71 -48.93
N GLY A 109 -31.28 -26.92 -48.60
CA GLY A 109 -31.45 -28.13 -49.41
C GLY A 109 -30.20 -28.45 -50.23
N GLU A 110 -29.74 -29.69 -50.37
CA GLU A 110 -30.35 -31.01 -50.15
C GLU A 110 -29.21 -32.03 -49.96
#